data_AF-A0A6F8V488-F1
#
_entry.id   AF-A0A6F8V488-F1
#
_cell.length_a   1.000
_cell.length_b   1.000
_cell.length_c   1.000
_cell.angle_alpha   90.00
_cell.angle_beta   90.00
_cell.angle_gamma   90.00
#
_symmetry.space_group_name_H-M   'P 1'
#
loop_
_entity.id
_entity.type
_entity.pdbx_description
1 polymer ?
#
loop_
_entity_poly.entity_id
_entity_poly.type
_entity_poly.pdbx_seq_one_letter_code
_entity_poly.pdbx_strand_id
1 'polypeptide(L)' 'MAIELAPDPDNAPGRVREHCCFCFRPTAHWYAPKDVAVCLTCAEVKDPSEVPTKAQWCASVRDRFPEFRTNHFSMS' A
#
# COMPACT_ATOMS: atom_id res chain seq x y z
N MET A 1 -18.15 -2.26 -7.73
CA MET A 1 -18.48 -2.27 -6.27
C MET A 1 -17.43 -1.46 -5.56
N ALA A 2 -17.69 -0.88 -4.38
CA ALA A 2 -16.65 -0.18 -3.62
C ALA A 2 -15.63 -1.18 -3.02
N ILE A 3 -14.40 -0.73 -2.78
CA ILE A 3 -13.37 -1.56 -2.14
C ILE A 3 -13.62 -1.58 -0.61
N GLU A 4 -13.86 -2.77 -0.05
CA GLU A 4 -13.99 -2.94 1.40
C GLU A 4 -12.60 -2.92 2.06
N LEU A 5 -12.42 -2.03 3.05
CA LEU A 5 -11.13 -1.80 3.70
C LEU A 5 -11.13 -2.27 5.15
N ALA A 6 -10.01 -2.85 5.56
CA ALA A 6 -9.71 -3.10 6.97
C ALA A 6 -8.76 -1.99 7.49
N PRO A 7 -9.06 -1.39 8.67
CA PRO A 7 -8.10 -0.53 9.35
C PRO A 7 -6.94 -1.36 9.92
N ASP A 8 -5.76 -0.77 9.98
CA ASP A 8 -4.63 -1.36 10.69
C ASP A 8 -4.96 -1.52 12.19
N PRO A 9 -4.90 -2.74 12.76
CA PRO A 9 -5.24 -2.97 14.16
C PRO A 9 -4.23 -2.33 15.13
N ASP A 10 -3.02 -2.03 14.66
CA ASP A 10 -1.91 -1.45 15.41
C ASP A 10 -1.61 -0.02 14.92
N ASN A 11 -2.65 0.80 14.72
CA ASN A 11 -2.56 2.21 14.30
C ASN A 11 -1.93 3.12 15.40
N ALA A 12 -0.81 2.69 15.95
CA ALA A 12 0.00 3.38 16.91
C ALA A 12 0.65 4.63 16.26
N PRO A 13 0.70 5.76 16.99
CA PRO A 13 1.38 6.95 16.51
C PRO A 13 2.85 6.63 16.23
N GLY A 14 3.31 6.90 15.00
CA GLY A 14 4.71 6.70 14.57
C GLY A 14 4.97 5.46 13.72
N ARG A 15 3.99 4.56 13.49
CA ARG A 15 4.17 3.50 12.47
C ARG A 15 4.25 4.10 11.06
N VAL A 16 5.15 3.52 10.26
CA VAL A 16 5.28 3.84 8.84
C VAL A 16 3.99 3.44 8.14
N ARG A 17 3.27 4.43 7.59
CA ARG A 17 2.09 4.19 6.77
C ARG A 17 2.54 3.75 5.38
N GLU A 18 2.02 2.63 4.90
CA GLU A 18 2.23 2.18 3.53
C GLU A 18 1.58 3.15 2.53
N HIS A 19 2.06 3.13 1.29
CA HIS A 19 1.57 3.99 0.22
C HIS A 19 0.38 3.34 -0.51
N CYS A 20 -0.73 4.07 -0.62
CA CYS A 20 -1.90 3.62 -1.38
C CYS A 20 -1.51 3.13 -2.79
N CYS A 21 -2.00 1.97 -3.22
CA CYS A 21 -1.61 1.36 -4.49
C CYS A 21 -2.03 2.13 -5.75
N PHE A 22 -2.93 3.10 -5.64
CA PHE A 22 -3.37 3.95 -6.76
C PHE A 22 -2.69 5.32 -6.76
N CYS A 23 -2.75 6.06 -5.65
CA CYS A 23 -2.28 7.44 -5.58
C CYS A 23 -0.95 7.61 -4.85
N PHE A 24 -0.46 6.55 -4.20
CA PHE A 24 0.76 6.53 -3.39
C PHE A 24 0.77 7.55 -2.25
N ARG A 25 -0.40 7.98 -1.77
CA ARG A 25 -0.48 8.73 -0.51
C ARG A 25 -0.36 7.75 0.66
N PRO A 26 0.33 8.11 1.76
CA PRO A 26 0.38 7.28 2.96
C PRO A 26 -1.01 7.01 3.51
N THR A 27 -1.33 5.75 3.83
CA THR A 27 -2.62 5.33 4.37
C THR A 27 -2.42 4.24 5.44
N ALA A 28 -3.38 4.12 6.36
CA ALA A 28 -3.45 3.07 7.38
C ALA A 28 -4.57 2.05 7.08
N HIS A 29 -5.05 2.02 5.83
CA HIS A 29 -6.15 1.17 5.40
C HIS A 29 -5.68 0.23 4.30
N TRP A 30 -6.21 -0.98 4.34
CA TRP A 30 -5.75 -2.09 3.52
C TRP A 30 -6.93 -2.79 2.86
N TYR A 31 -6.73 -3.19 1.59
CA TYR A 31 -7.60 -4.14 0.93
C TYR A 31 -7.14 -5.56 1.27
N ALA A 32 -7.74 -6.13 2.32
CA ALA A 32 -7.35 -7.43 2.88
C ALA A 32 -7.26 -8.57 1.84
N PRO A 33 -8.14 -8.69 0.83
CA PRO A 33 -8.07 -9.79 -0.14
C PRO A 33 -6.79 -9.84 -1.00
N LYS A 34 -6.08 -8.72 -1.17
CA LYS A 34 -4.81 -8.67 -1.93
C LYS A 34 -3.63 -8.17 -1.10
N ASP A 35 -3.83 -7.93 0.19
CA ASP A 35 -2.83 -7.42 1.13
C ASP A 35 -2.14 -6.11 0.66
N VAL A 36 -2.90 -5.16 0.10
CA VAL A 36 -2.34 -3.90 -0.39
C VAL A 36 -3.02 -2.69 0.25
N ALA A 37 -2.20 -1.68 0.54
CA ALA A 37 -2.68 -0.41 1.07
C ALA A 37 -3.56 0.34 0.05
N VAL A 38 -4.74 0.80 0.47
CA VAL A 38 -5.67 1.60 -0.34
C VAL A 38 -6.23 2.71 0.54
N CYS A 39 -6.21 3.98 0.09
CA CYS A 39 -6.83 5.06 0.87
C CYS A 39 -8.35 5.12 0.64
N LEU A 40 -9.09 5.69 1.59
CA LEU A 40 -10.55 5.83 1.53
C LEU A 40 -11.01 6.47 0.22
N THR A 41 -10.37 7.56 -0.21
CA THR A 41 -10.71 8.25 -1.46
C THR A 41 -10.57 7.37 -2.69
N CYS A 42 -9.54 6.53 -2.77
CA CYS A 42 -9.40 5.62 -3.90
C CYS A 42 -10.37 4.45 -3.81
N ALA A 43 -10.69 3.96 -2.60
CA ALA A 43 -11.64 2.89 -2.39
C ALA A 43 -13.08 3.24 -2.82
N GLU A 44 -13.44 4.52 -2.76
CA GLU A 44 -14.76 5.03 -3.19
C GLU A 44 -14.93 5.05 -4.71
N VAL A 45 -13.84 5.21 -5.48
CA VAL A 45 -13.92 5.48 -6.93
C VAL A 45 -13.30 4.39 -7.80
N LYS A 46 -12.50 3.48 -7.21
CA LYS A 46 -11.83 2.38 -7.93
C LYS A 46 -12.55 1.06 -7.75
N ASP A 47 -12.46 0.21 -8.76
CA ASP A 47 -13.02 -1.13 -8.68
C ASP A 47 -12.03 -2.13 -8.03
N PRO A 48 -12.49 -3.08 -7.19
CA PRO A 48 -11.67 -4.13 -6.60
C PRO A 48 -10.86 -4.96 -7.61
N SER A 49 -11.36 -5.09 -8.84
CA SER A 49 -10.65 -5.78 -9.93
C SER A 49 -9.41 -5.00 -10.40
N GLU A 50 -9.41 -3.67 -10.29
CA GLU A 50 -8.26 -2.81 -10.63
C GLU A 50 -7.14 -2.86 -9.58
N VAL A 51 -7.43 -3.37 -8.37
CA VAL A 51 -6.44 -3.43 -7.30
C VAL A 51 -5.29 -4.37 -7.70
N PRO A 52 -4.03 -3.92 -7.71
CA PRO A 52 -2.91 -4.77 -8.10
C PRO A 52 -2.68 -5.90 -7.08
N THR A 53 -1.94 -6.92 -7.49
CA THR A 53 -1.38 -7.89 -6.54
C THR A 53 -0.29 -7.22 -5.69
N LYS A 54 0.00 -7.78 -4.50
CA LYS A 54 1.13 -7.32 -3.67
C LYS A 54 2.43 -7.19 -4.46
N ALA A 55 2.74 -8.18 -5.30
CA ALA A 55 3.97 -8.19 -6.11
C ALA A 55 4.02 -7.02 -7.11
N GLN A 56 2.92 -6.74 -7.81
CA GLN A 56 2.82 -5.62 -8.73
C GLN A 56 2.96 -4.29 -7.99
N TRP A 57 2.28 -4.14 -6.86
CA TRP A 57 2.38 -2.94 -6.03
C TRP A 57 3.81 -2.72 -5.51
N CYS A 58 4.47 -3.75 -4.96
CA CYS A 58 5.87 -3.68 -4.53
C CYS A 58 6.82 -3.32 -5.68
N ALA A 59 6.56 -3.80 -6.90
CA ALA A 59 7.33 -3.39 -8.08
C ALA A 59 7.13 -1.90 -8.40
N SER A 60 5.88 -1.41 -8.39
CA SER A 60 5.58 0.00 -8.61
C SER A 60 6.15 0.92 -7.51
N VAL A 61 6.12 0.51 -6.24
CA VAL A 61 6.72 1.25 -5.14
C VAL A 61 8.24 1.34 -5.33
N ARG A 62 8.92 0.23 -5.63
CA ARG A 62 10.36 0.25 -5.93
C ARG A 62 10.70 1.10 -7.14
N ASP A 63 9.81 1.19 -8.13
CA ASP A 63 10.04 2.04 -9.30
C ASP A 63 9.96 3.53 -8.97
N ARG A 64 8.96 3.89 -8.17
CA ARG A 64 8.63 5.27 -7.84
C ARG A 64 9.47 5.87 -6.72
N PHE A 65 9.93 5.02 -5.79
CA PHE A 65 10.71 5.39 -4.62
C PHE A 65 12.03 4.59 -4.64
N PRO A 66 13.02 5.06 -5.42
CA PRO A 66 14.30 4.37 -5.58
C PRO A 66 15.07 4.22 -4.26
N GLU A 67 14.82 5.06 -3.26
CA GLU A 67 15.38 4.95 -1.91
C GLU A 67 15.02 3.60 -1.23
N PHE A 68 13.89 2.99 -1.58
CA PHE A 68 13.51 1.67 -1.06
C PHE A 68 14.17 0.51 -1.81
N ARG A 69 14.91 0.78 -2.90
CA ARG A 69 15.73 -0.24 -3.58
C ARG A 69 16.99 -0.57 -2.77
N THR A 70 17.45 0.37 -1.94
CA THR A 70 18.72 0.30 -1.22
C THR A 70 18.51 -0.18 0.21
N ASN A 71 17.89 -1.34 0.39
CA ASN A 71 18.11 -2.16 1.58
C ASN A 71 18.86 -3.43 1.15
N HIS A 72 19.99 -3.23 0.47
CA HIS A 72 21.04 -4.24 0.48
C HIS A 72 21.59 -4.23 1.90
N PHE A 73 21.30 -5.29 2.65
CA PHE A 73 22.03 -5.62 3.87
C PHE A 73 23.54 -5.63 3.52
N SER A 74 24.24 -4.53 3.78
CA SER A 74 25.66 -4.59 4.09
C SER A 74 25.75 -4.88 5.59
N MET A 75 25.54 -6.14 5.96
CA MET A 75 26.16 -6.65 7.17
C MET A 75 27.60 -6.99 6.80
N SER A 76 28.51 -6.12 7.23
CA SER A 76 29.93 -6.45 7.44
C SER A 76 30.08 -7.24 8.73
#